data_AF-A0A2K6EQM4-F1
#
_entry.id   AF-A0A2K6EQM4-F1
#
_cell.length_a   1.000
_cell.length_b   1.000
_cell.length_c   1.000
_cell.angle_alpha   90.00
_cell.angle_beta   90.00
_cell.angle_gamma   90.00
#
_symmetry.space_group_name_H-M   'P 1'
#
loop_
_entity.id
_entity.type
_entity.pdbx_description
1 polymer ?
#
loop_
_entity_poly.entity_id
_entity_poly.type
_entity_poly.pdbx_seq_one_letter_code
_entity_poly.pdbx_strand_id
1 'polypeptide(L)'
;MAAEKGMPSSALRVLEEALGMGLTAAGDAADAVAAEGAYYLEQVTVTEASEEDYDYEEIPDDNFSIPEGEEDLAKAIQIAQEQVTDTQILEQKTVLPSKHAVPEVIEDFLCNFLIKMGMTRTLNCFQSEWYELIQKGVTEPRAVGNVPDVYTQIMLLENENKNLKKDLKHYKQAAEYVIF
;
A
#
# COMPACT_ATOMS: atom_id res chain seq x y z
N MET A 1 4.82 36.41 46.93
CA MET A 1 4.39 35.11 47.48
C MET A 1 3.08 34.75 46.79
N ALA A 2 3.14 33.87 45.79
CA ALA A 2 2.03 33.53 44.91
C ALA A 2 1.11 32.49 45.55
N ALA A 3 -0.19 32.62 45.30
CA ALA A 3 -1.23 31.67 45.70
C ALA A 3 -1.49 30.67 44.57
N GLU A 4 -1.35 29.37 44.84
CA GLU A 4 -1.82 28.31 43.93
C GLU A 4 -3.30 27.99 44.19
N LYS A 5 -4.08 28.09 43.13
CA LYS A 5 -5.51 27.81 43.05
C LYS A 5 -5.68 26.36 42.59
N GLY A 6 -6.24 25.52 43.45
CA GLY A 6 -6.55 24.12 43.14
C GLY A 6 -7.62 23.95 42.06
N MET A 7 -7.43 22.92 41.23
CA MET A 7 -8.36 22.41 40.21
C MET A 7 -8.17 20.88 40.10
N PRO A 8 -9.13 20.12 39.53
CA PRO A 8 -10.04 19.28 40.32
C PRO A 8 -9.76 17.77 40.18
N SER A 9 -9.96 17.03 41.27
CA SER A 9 -9.80 15.57 41.38
C SER A 9 -10.87 14.73 40.65
N SER A 10 -11.80 15.35 39.91
CA SER A 10 -12.89 14.64 39.24
C SER A 10 -12.48 14.04 37.89
N ALA A 11 -11.51 14.63 37.20
CA ALA A 11 -11.08 14.13 35.88
C ALA A 11 -10.34 12.79 35.98
N LEU A 12 -9.59 12.56 37.06
CA LEU A 12 -8.84 11.32 37.26
C LEU A 12 -9.75 10.13 37.57
N ARG A 13 -10.84 10.34 38.33
CA ARG A 13 -11.80 9.27 38.63
C ARG A 13 -12.58 8.81 37.40
N VAL A 14 -12.92 9.73 36.49
CA VAL A 14 -13.64 9.40 35.25
C VAL A 14 -12.78 8.57 34.30
N LEU A 15 -11.47 8.80 34.27
CA LEU A 15 -10.54 7.99 33.45
C LEU A 15 -10.29 6.61 34.03
N GLU A 16 -10.26 6.49 35.36
CA GLU A 16 -10.04 5.22 36.06
C GLU A 16 -11.22 4.24 35.86
N GLU A 17 -12.45 4.76 35.80
CA GLU A 17 -13.67 3.99 35.53
C GLU A 17 -13.81 3.59 34.05
N ALA A 18 -13.34 4.44 33.12
CA ALA A 18 -13.37 4.16 31.68
C ALA A 18 -12.33 3.11 31.24
N LEU A 19 -11.22 2.96 31.98
CA LEU A 19 -10.13 2.05 31.66
C LEU A 19 -10.23 0.69 32.36
N GLY A 20 -11.24 0.46 33.21
CA GLY A 20 -11.47 -0.85 33.84
C GLY A 20 -10.26 -1.40 34.61
N MET A 21 -9.33 -0.54 35.05
CA MET A 21 -8.10 -0.96 35.72
C MET A 21 -8.29 -0.95 37.23
N GLY A 22 -9.12 -1.88 37.71
CA GLY A 22 -9.12 -2.25 39.12
C GLY A 22 -7.86 -3.08 39.42
N LEU A 23 -6.86 -2.45 40.06
CA LEU A 23 -5.74 -3.17 40.67
C LEU A 23 -6.31 -4.04 41.82
N THR A 24 -6.54 -5.33 41.57
CA THR A 24 -6.75 -6.31 42.64
C THR A 24 -5.40 -6.89 43.02
N ALA A 25 -5.03 -6.63 44.27
CA ALA A 25 -3.79 -7.08 44.87
C ALA A 25 -3.75 -8.62 44.98
N ALA A 26 -2.53 -9.13 44.78
CA ALA A 26 -2.00 -10.47 45.04
C ALA A 26 -2.92 -11.47 45.78
N GLY A 27 -3.23 -12.58 45.10
CA GLY A 27 -3.78 -13.79 45.68
C GLY A 27 -3.64 -14.96 44.71
N ASP A 28 -2.66 -15.82 44.99
CA ASP A 28 -2.43 -17.18 44.50
C ASP A 28 -2.36 -17.47 43.00
N ALA A 29 -1.12 -17.76 42.59
CA ALA A 29 -0.78 -18.56 41.44
C ALA A 29 -1.20 -20.02 41.65
N ALA A 30 -2.29 -20.43 41.02
CA ALA A 30 -2.44 -21.76 40.44
C ALA A 30 -3.66 -21.71 39.51
N ASP A 31 -3.46 -22.20 38.28
CA ASP A 31 -4.50 -22.45 37.27
C ASP A 31 -4.79 -21.33 36.26
N ALA A 32 -3.78 -21.04 35.42
CA ALA A 32 -3.92 -20.25 34.20
C ALA A 32 -3.34 -21.02 33.00
N VAL A 33 -3.83 -22.23 32.73
CA VAL A 33 -3.56 -22.96 31.47
C VAL A 33 -4.81 -23.73 31.03
N ALA A 34 -5.92 -23.04 30.75
CA ALA A 34 -7.08 -23.66 30.10
C ALA A 34 -8.10 -22.63 29.56
N ALA A 35 -7.69 -21.72 28.67
CA ALA A 35 -8.65 -20.96 27.86
C ALA A 35 -8.02 -20.41 26.57
N GLU A 36 -7.21 -21.22 25.87
CA GLU A 36 -7.07 -21.00 24.43
C GLU A 36 -8.37 -21.46 23.77
N GLY A 37 -9.00 -20.55 23.02
CA GLY A 37 -10.30 -20.77 22.39
C GLY A 37 -10.30 -22.03 21.54
N ALA A 38 -11.36 -22.83 21.68
CA ALA A 38 -11.58 -23.95 20.78
C ALA A 38 -11.80 -23.41 19.36
N TYR A 39 -10.85 -23.68 18.46
CA TYR A 39 -10.98 -23.39 17.03
C TYR A 39 -11.75 -24.51 16.36
N TYR A 40 -12.79 -24.17 15.59
CA TYR A 40 -13.54 -25.11 14.75
C TYR A 40 -13.07 -24.94 13.31
N LEU A 41 -12.61 -26.03 12.69
CA LEU A 41 -12.28 -26.08 11.27
C LEU A 41 -13.52 -26.53 10.49
N GLU A 42 -14.04 -25.65 9.64
CA GLU A 42 -15.12 -25.97 8.70
C GLU A 42 -14.52 -26.68 7.48
N GLN A 43 -14.96 -27.92 7.20
CA GLN A 43 -14.60 -28.59 5.96
C GLN A 43 -15.36 -27.95 4.80
N VAL A 44 -14.65 -27.18 3.98
CA VAL A 44 -15.16 -26.69 2.70
C VAL A 44 -14.71 -27.65 1.59
N THR A 45 -15.67 -28.37 1.00
CA THR A 45 -15.44 -29.16 -0.21
C THR A 45 -15.48 -28.21 -1.41
N VAL A 46 -14.34 -28.00 -2.07
CA VAL A 46 -14.29 -27.30 -3.36
C VAL A 46 -14.82 -28.27 -4.42
N THR A 47 -15.99 -27.98 -4.98
CA THR A 47 -16.46 -28.67 -6.18
C THR A 47 -15.61 -28.19 -7.35
N GLU A 48 -14.79 -29.07 -7.90
CA GLU A 48 -14.09 -28.84 -9.18
C GLU A 48 -15.17 -28.54 -10.22
N ALA A 49 -15.29 -27.27 -10.63
CA ALA A 49 -16.08 -26.93 -11.80
C ALA A 49 -15.34 -27.55 -12.99
N SER A 50 -15.94 -28.60 -13.56
CA SER A 50 -15.43 -29.34 -14.72
C SER A 50 -14.82 -28.39 -15.77
N GLU A 51 -13.50 -28.45 -15.91
CA GLU A 51 -12.73 -27.76 -16.96
C GLU A 51 -12.75 -28.57 -18.28
N GLU A 52 -13.61 -29.59 -18.41
CA GLU A 52 -13.59 -30.53 -19.54
C GLU A 52 -14.36 -30.07 -20.78
N ASP A 53 -15.08 -28.94 -20.72
CA ASP A 53 -15.91 -28.44 -21.84
C ASP A 53 -15.26 -27.27 -22.61
N TYR A 54 -13.94 -27.13 -22.54
CA TYR A 54 -13.22 -26.21 -23.41
C TYR A 54 -12.99 -26.87 -24.78
N ASP A 55 -13.86 -26.55 -25.74
CA ASP A 55 -13.65 -26.87 -27.15
C ASP A 55 -12.40 -26.15 -27.67
N TYR A 56 -11.31 -26.90 -27.86
CA TYR A 56 -10.12 -26.40 -28.54
C TYR A 56 -10.36 -26.39 -30.05
N GLU A 57 -10.33 -25.21 -30.67
CA GLU A 57 -10.31 -25.10 -32.13
C GLU A 57 -8.96 -25.60 -32.66
N GLU A 58 -9.00 -26.53 -33.62
CA GLU A 58 -7.82 -26.97 -34.37
C GLU A 58 -7.32 -25.80 -35.22
N ILE A 59 -6.16 -25.24 -34.86
CA ILE A 59 -5.50 -24.23 -35.69
C ILE A 59 -5.09 -24.95 -36.98
N PRO A 60 -5.39 -24.40 -38.17
CA PRO A 60 -4.93 -24.98 -39.41
C PRO A 60 -3.41 -25.15 -39.35
N ASP A 61 -2.95 -26.37 -39.62
CA ASP A 61 -1.54 -26.65 -39.88
C ASP A 61 -1.18 -25.88 -41.16
N ASP A 62 -0.81 -24.61 -41.01
CA ASP A 62 -0.09 -23.89 -42.03
C ASP A 62 1.28 -24.55 -42.10
N ASN A 63 1.35 -25.59 -42.92
CA ASN A 63 2.60 -26.15 -43.40
C ASN A 63 3.25 -25.09 -44.29
N PHE A 64 3.83 -24.07 -43.65
CA PHE A 64 4.77 -23.15 -44.24
C PHE A 64 6.03 -23.96 -44.55
N SER A 65 5.98 -24.72 -45.64
CA SER A 65 7.20 -25.14 -46.32
C SER A 65 7.91 -23.86 -46.72
N ILE A 66 8.90 -23.45 -45.93
CA ILE A 66 9.79 -22.35 -46.26
C ILE A 66 10.45 -22.77 -47.58
N PRO A 67 10.26 -22.04 -48.70
CA PRO A 67 10.92 -22.38 -49.94
C PRO A 67 12.42 -22.24 -49.72
N GLU A 68 13.12 -23.38 -49.70
CA GLU A 68 14.57 -23.48 -49.60
C GLU A 68 15.18 -22.89 -50.88
N GLY A 69 15.50 -21.60 -50.84
CA GLY A 69 16.03 -20.92 -52.04
C GLY A 69 16.18 -19.41 -52.01
N GLU A 70 15.70 -18.69 -50.98
CA GLU A 70 15.81 -17.22 -50.93
C GLU A 70 16.26 -16.67 -49.57
N GLU A 71 17.31 -17.26 -48.98
CA GLU A 71 18.05 -16.62 -47.88
C GLU A 71 19.04 -15.59 -48.45
N ASP A 72 18.53 -14.43 -48.87
CA ASP A 72 19.38 -13.26 -49.18
C ASP A 72 19.63 -12.45 -47.89
N LEU A 73 20.90 -12.23 -47.54
CA LEU A 73 21.30 -11.41 -46.39
C LEU A 73 20.65 -10.02 -46.44
N ALA A 74 20.44 -9.47 -47.64
CA ALA A 74 19.77 -8.19 -47.82
C ALA A 74 18.30 -8.24 -47.36
N LYS A 75 17.57 -9.32 -47.67
CA LYS A 75 16.19 -9.52 -47.21
C LYS A 75 16.13 -9.69 -45.69
N ALA A 76 17.06 -10.43 -45.09
CA ALA A 76 17.11 -10.59 -43.64
C ALA A 76 17.34 -9.26 -42.91
N ILE A 77 18.23 -8.41 -43.44
CA ILE A 77 18.47 -7.06 -42.90
C ILE A 77 17.23 -6.19 -43.08
N GLN A 78 16.56 -6.27 -44.23
CA GLN A 78 15.34 -5.51 -44.51
C GLN A 78 14.22 -5.89 -43.54
N ILE A 79 13.97 -7.19 -43.33
CA ILE A 79 12.95 -7.68 -42.39
C ILE A 79 13.30 -7.25 -40.95
N ALA A 80 14.57 -7.33 -40.55
CA ALA A 80 14.99 -6.85 -39.24
C ALA A 80 14.76 -5.35 -39.07
N GLN A 81 15.05 -4.54 -40.10
CA GLN A 81 14.77 -3.09 -40.09
C GLN A 81 13.28 -2.78 -40.07
N GLU A 82 12.48 -3.54 -40.82
CA GLU A 82 11.02 -3.39 -40.88
C GLU A 82 10.41 -3.73 -39.52
N GLN A 83 10.84 -4.82 -38.87
CA GLN A 83 10.42 -5.14 -37.50
C GLN A 83 10.82 -4.09 -36.47
N VAL A 84 12.01 -3.50 -36.58
CA VAL A 84 12.42 -2.37 -35.71
C VAL A 84 11.54 -1.14 -35.94
N THR A 85 11.12 -0.90 -37.19
CA THR A 85 10.24 0.22 -37.54
C THR A 85 8.82 -0.04 -37.07
N ASP A 86 8.31 -1.26 -37.25
CA ASP A 86 6.97 -1.68 -36.80
C ASP A 86 6.86 -1.67 -35.28
N THR A 87 7.87 -2.15 -34.56
CA THR A 87 7.93 -2.07 -33.09
C THR A 87 7.97 -0.62 -32.63
N GLN A 88 8.72 0.26 -33.30
CA GLN A 88 8.72 1.69 -33.00
C GLN A 88 7.38 2.38 -33.30
N ILE A 89 6.70 2.01 -34.39
CA ILE A 89 5.37 2.53 -34.74
C ILE A 89 4.31 2.01 -33.77
N LEU A 90 4.37 0.73 -33.39
CA LEU A 90 3.54 0.12 -32.36
C LEU A 90 3.76 0.84 -31.04
N GLU A 91 5.01 0.98 -30.59
CA GLU A 91 5.33 1.74 -29.37
C GLU A 91 4.77 3.16 -29.42
N GLN A 92 4.88 3.89 -30.54
CA GLN A 92 4.33 5.24 -30.69
C GLN A 92 2.80 5.29 -30.75
N LYS A 93 2.14 4.27 -31.32
CA LYS A 93 0.69 4.23 -31.54
C LYS A 93 -0.07 3.54 -30.41
N THR A 94 0.58 2.65 -29.67
CA THR A 94 0.07 1.96 -28.47
C THR A 94 0.51 2.64 -27.19
N VAL A 95 1.03 3.87 -27.21
CA VAL A 95 0.98 4.75 -26.04
C VAL A 95 -0.47 5.18 -25.80
N LEU A 96 -1.35 4.22 -25.49
CA LEU A 96 -2.18 4.48 -24.32
C LEU A 96 -1.16 4.76 -23.22
N PRO A 97 -1.18 5.94 -22.59
CA PRO A 97 -0.40 6.11 -21.38
C PRO A 97 -0.78 4.92 -20.52
N SER A 98 0.19 4.08 -20.17
CA SER A 98 0.06 3.27 -18.96
C SER A 98 -0.51 4.25 -17.97
N LYS A 99 -1.76 4.04 -17.55
CA LYS A 99 -2.37 4.83 -16.49
C LYS A 99 -1.59 4.43 -15.26
N HIS A 100 -0.35 4.91 -15.12
CA HIS A 100 0.21 5.20 -13.84
C HIS A 100 -0.82 6.10 -13.20
N ALA A 101 -1.63 5.50 -12.33
CA ALA A 101 -2.59 6.22 -11.52
C ALA A 101 -1.74 7.25 -10.80
N VAL A 102 -1.79 8.50 -11.27
CA VAL A 102 -1.11 9.60 -10.63
C VAL A 102 -1.62 9.58 -9.19
N PRO A 103 -0.75 9.41 -8.19
CA PRO A 103 -1.17 9.29 -6.81
C PRO A 103 -2.13 10.44 -6.47
N GLU A 104 -3.32 10.12 -5.97
CA GLU A 104 -4.33 11.15 -5.68
C GLU A 104 -3.76 12.15 -4.67
N VAL A 105 -4.08 13.43 -4.84
CA VAL A 105 -3.80 14.42 -3.80
C VAL A 105 -4.67 14.06 -2.59
N ILE A 106 -4.14 14.20 -1.37
CA ILE A 106 -4.86 13.82 -0.14
C ILE A 106 -6.24 14.51 -0.06
N GLU A 107 -6.36 15.75 -0.53
CA GLU A 107 -7.64 16.47 -0.61
C GLU A 107 -8.67 15.72 -1.47
N ASP A 108 -8.27 15.33 -2.69
CA ASP A 108 -9.14 14.59 -3.62
C ASP A 108 -9.54 13.24 -3.02
N PHE A 109 -8.60 12.51 -2.42
CA PHE A 109 -8.87 11.23 -1.77
C PHE A 109 -9.92 11.37 -0.67
N LEU A 110 -9.77 12.38 0.21
CA LEU A 110 -10.71 12.61 1.30
C LEU A 110 -12.08 13.04 0.76
N CYS A 111 -12.13 13.94 -0.22
CA CYS A 111 -13.40 14.35 -0.83
C CYS A 111 -14.10 13.15 -1.50
N ASN A 112 -13.38 12.37 -2.30
CA ASN A 112 -13.88 11.18 -2.96
C ASN A 112 -14.40 10.15 -1.94
N PHE A 113 -13.65 9.94 -0.85
CA PHE A 113 -14.06 9.05 0.23
C PHE A 113 -15.37 9.51 0.88
N LEU A 114 -15.45 10.77 1.28
CA LEU A 114 -16.64 11.33 1.94
C LEU A 114 -17.87 11.29 1.03
N ILE A 115 -17.69 11.56 -0.27
CA ILE A 115 -18.75 11.45 -1.29
C ILE A 115 -19.21 10.00 -1.43
N LYS A 116 -18.26 9.06 -1.61
CA LYS A 116 -18.55 7.62 -1.80
C LYS A 116 -19.27 7.02 -0.59
N MET A 117 -18.95 7.49 0.61
CA MET A 117 -19.59 7.05 1.86
C MET A 117 -20.89 7.82 2.19
N GLY A 118 -21.32 8.76 1.35
CA GLY A 118 -22.54 9.54 1.55
C GLY A 118 -22.48 10.53 2.73
N MET A 119 -21.28 10.86 3.22
CA MET A 119 -21.07 11.73 4.39
C MET A 119 -21.08 13.22 4.03
N THR A 120 -22.18 13.68 3.45
CA THR A 120 -22.30 15.03 2.86
C THR A 120 -22.13 16.17 3.88
N ARG A 121 -22.60 15.99 5.12
CA ARG A 121 -22.39 16.98 6.20
C ARG A 121 -20.92 17.13 6.56
N THR A 122 -20.22 16.01 6.72
CA THR A 122 -18.78 15.98 7.02
C THR A 122 -17.97 16.56 5.86
N LEU A 123 -18.34 16.25 4.61
CA LEU A 123 -17.72 16.84 3.43
C LEU A 123 -17.83 18.37 3.43
N ASN A 124 -19.03 18.91 3.68
CA ASN A 124 -19.23 20.36 3.71
C ASN A 124 -18.41 21.06 4.81
N CYS A 125 -18.34 20.46 6.01
CA CYS A 125 -17.50 20.97 7.09
C CYS A 125 -16.02 20.93 6.70
N PHE A 126 -15.55 19.78 6.21
CA PHE A 126 -14.17 19.58 5.77
C PHE A 126 -13.75 20.60 4.72
N GLN A 127 -14.53 20.77 3.65
CA GLN A 127 -14.23 21.73 2.59
C GLN A 127 -14.17 23.17 3.12
N SER A 128 -15.09 23.56 4.01
CA SER A 128 -15.11 24.90 4.59
C SER A 128 -13.85 25.18 5.42
N GLU A 129 -13.49 24.24 6.30
CA GLU A 129 -12.29 24.34 7.14
C GLU A 129 -11.01 24.32 6.29
N TRP A 130 -10.96 23.45 5.28
CA TRP A 130 -9.83 23.33 4.37
C TRP A 130 -9.57 24.62 3.59
N TYR A 131 -10.61 25.22 2.99
CA TYR A 131 -10.48 26.50 2.30
C TYR A 131 -10.12 27.66 3.23
N GLU A 132 -10.61 27.64 4.47
CA GLU A 132 -10.21 28.62 5.48
C GLU A 132 -8.72 28.49 5.83
N LEU A 133 -8.23 27.26 5.97
CA LEU A 133 -6.83 26.97 6.29
C LEU A 133 -5.88 27.38 5.15
N ILE A 134 -6.29 27.16 3.90
CA ILE A 134 -5.58 27.63 2.70
C ILE A 134 -5.52 29.16 2.66
N GLN A 135 -6.66 29.83 2.86
CA GLN A 135 -6.72 31.30 2.84
C GLN A 135 -5.86 31.95 3.92
N LYS A 136 -5.76 31.31 5.09
CA LYS A 136 -4.90 31.75 6.20
C LYS A 136 -3.41 31.47 5.96
N GLY A 137 -3.05 30.74 4.90
CA GLY A 137 -1.67 30.38 4.57
C GLY A 137 -1.02 29.45 5.60
N VAL A 138 -1.82 28.75 6.41
CA VAL A 138 -1.32 27.83 7.46
C VAL A 138 -0.84 26.52 6.85
N THR A 139 -1.34 26.16 5.67
CA THR A 139 -1.00 24.91 4.98
C THR A 139 -0.84 25.19 3.49
N GLU A 140 0.35 24.96 2.96
CA GLU A 140 0.57 24.96 1.51
C GLU A 140 -0.09 23.69 0.93
N PRO A 141 -1.04 23.81 -0.02
CA PRO A 141 -1.70 22.65 -0.63
C PRO A 141 -0.72 21.65 -1.24
N ARG A 142 0.45 22.13 -1.68
CA ARG A 142 1.53 21.30 -2.23
C ARG A 142 2.39 20.58 -1.20
N ALA A 143 2.33 20.97 0.08
CA ALA A 143 3.09 20.32 1.16
C ALA A 143 2.39 19.04 1.66
N VAL A 144 1.07 19.00 1.50
CA VAL A 144 0.26 17.81 1.74
C VAL A 144 0.45 16.92 0.53
N GLY A 145 1.49 16.08 0.57
CA GLY A 145 1.88 15.23 -0.56
C GLY A 145 0.78 14.30 -1.05
N ASN A 146 1.09 13.51 -2.07
CA ASN A 146 0.11 12.58 -2.62
C ASN A 146 -0.10 11.37 -1.69
N VAL A 147 -1.26 10.73 -1.77
CA VAL A 147 -1.56 9.48 -1.07
C VAL A 147 -0.66 8.38 -1.62
N PRO A 148 0.27 7.82 -0.83
CA PRO A 148 1.10 6.71 -1.29
C PRO A 148 0.24 5.47 -1.50
N ASP A 149 0.46 4.76 -2.59
CA ASP A 149 -0.07 3.39 -2.69
C ASP A 149 0.67 2.46 -1.72
N VAL A 150 0.04 1.32 -1.41
CA VAL A 150 0.59 0.33 -0.47
C VAL A 150 1.98 -0.14 -0.90
N TYR A 151 2.20 -0.28 -2.22
CA TYR A 151 3.49 -0.69 -2.77
C TYR A 151 4.59 0.35 -2.50
N THR A 152 4.30 1.63 -2.71
CA THR A 152 5.20 2.76 -2.44
C THR A 152 5.51 2.84 -0.96
N GLN A 153 4.50 2.63 -0.10
CA GLN A 153 4.71 2.60 1.34
C GLN A 153 5.63 1.44 1.75
N ILE A 154 5.41 0.24 1.20
CA ILE A 154 6.28 -0.93 1.44
C ILE A 154 7.71 -0.62 0.98
N MET A 155 7.89 -0.12 -0.23
CA MET A 155 9.21 0.23 -0.79
C MET A 155 9.96 1.26 0.09
N LEU A 156 9.26 2.29 0.58
CA LEU A 156 9.84 3.29 1.48
C LEU A 156 10.28 2.68 2.81
N LEU A 157 9.41 1.87 3.43
CA LEU A 157 9.70 1.17 4.70
C LEU A 157 10.84 0.17 4.56
N GLU A 158 10.96 -0.52 3.43
CA GLU A 158 12.06 -1.44 3.15
C GLU A 158 13.39 -0.69 3.05
N ASN A 159 13.41 0.45 2.35
CA ASN A 159 14.60 1.29 2.24
C ASN A 159 15.02 1.88 3.60
N GLU A 160 14.06 2.35 4.40
CA GLU A 160 14.32 2.83 5.75
C GLU A 160 14.89 1.71 6.64
N ASN A 161 14.29 0.52 6.64
CA ASN A 161 14.79 -0.64 7.37
C ASN A 161 16.21 -1.02 6.95
N LYS A 162 16.51 -0.96 5.65
CA LYS A 162 17.86 -1.24 5.14
C LYS A 162 18.88 -0.23 5.68
N ASN A 163 18.53 1.06 5.70
CA ASN A 163 19.38 2.12 6.24
C ASN A 163 19.58 1.97 7.75
N LEU A 164 18.50 1.77 8.50
CA LEU A 164 18.56 1.54 9.95
C LEU A 164 19.42 0.32 10.29
N LYS A 165 19.31 -0.79 9.55
CA LYS A 165 20.17 -1.96 9.73
C LYS A 165 21.64 -1.65 9.49
N LYS A 166 21.95 -0.83 8.48
CA LYS A 166 23.32 -0.39 8.19
C LYS A 166 23.87 0.46 9.33
N ASP A 167 23.10 1.43 9.81
CA ASP A 167 23.50 2.30 10.92
C ASP A 167 23.70 1.50 12.20
N LEU A 168 22.80 0.57 12.51
CA LEU A 168 22.93 -0.35 13.65
C LEU A 168 24.23 -1.15 13.58
N LYS A 169 24.61 -1.65 12.39
CA LYS A 169 25.89 -2.34 12.19
C LYS A 169 27.08 -1.41 12.45
N HIS A 170 27.02 -0.16 11.98
CA HIS A 170 28.06 0.84 12.22
C HIS A 170 28.19 1.19 13.70
N TYR A 171 27.08 1.40 14.41
CA TYR A 171 27.09 1.67 15.84
C TYR A 171 27.65 0.49 16.66
N LYS A 172 27.26 -0.74 16.32
CA LYS A 172 27.83 -1.95 16.95
C LYS A 172 29.35 -2.02 16.77
N GLN A 173 29.81 -1.81 15.55
CA GLN A 173 31.24 -1.85 15.23
C GLN A 173 31.99 -0.74 15.98
N ALA A 174 31.47 0.48 16.00
CA ALA A 174 32.08 1.59 16.74
C ALA A 174 32.14 1.31 18.25
N ALA A 175 31.07 0.76 18.84
CA ALA A 175 31.06 0.38 20.25
C ALA A 175 32.11 -0.70 20.55
N GLU A 176 32.30 -1.67 19.66
CA GLU A 176 33.32 -2.72 19.80
C GLU A 176 34.76 -2.16 19.76
N TYR A 177 35.01 -1.08 19.01
CA TYR A 177 36.31 -0.40 18.97
C TYR A 177 36.58 0.55 20.16
N VAL A 178 35.55 0.91 20.94
CA VAL A 178 35.67 1.87 22.07
C VAL A 178 35.96 1.17 23.42
N ILE A 179 35.89 -0.17 23.49
CA ILE A 179 36.15 -0.95 24.72
C ILE A 179 37.63 -1.38 24.82
N PHE A 180 38.58 -0.45 24.65
CA PHE A 180 40.01 -0.66 24.98
C PHE A 180 40.52 0.43 25.92
#